data_AF-A0A5C1ALB6-F1
#
_entry.id   AF-A0A5C1ALB6-F1
#
_cell.length_a   1.000
_cell.length_b   1.000
_cell.length_c   1.000
_cell.angle_alpha   90.00
_cell.angle_beta   90.00
_cell.angle_gamma   90.00
#
_symmetry.space_group_name_H-M   'P 1'
#
loop_
_entity.id
_entity.type
_entity.pdbx_description
1 polymer ?
#
loop_
_entity_poly.entity_id
_entity_poly.type
_entity_poly.pdbx_seq_one_letter_code
_entity_poly.pdbx_strand_id
1 'polypeptide(L)' 'MPQQDVSITRHFADRPDPRVDRTKKPSPGDILVVARCAVIAGADSWEEVEAIGQAKADGLKT' A
#
# COMPACT_ATOMS: atom_id res chain seq x y z
N MET A 1 -3.41 -29.49 -0.25
CA MET A 1 -4.18 -28.34 0.27
C MET A 1 -4.03 -27.20 -0.72
N PRO A 2 -5.10 -26.50 -1.14
CA PRO A 2 -4.94 -25.37 -2.05
C PRO A 2 -4.09 -24.30 -1.35
N GLN A 3 -2.99 -23.89 -2.01
CA GLN A 3 -2.12 -22.85 -1.52
C GLN A 3 -2.90 -21.53 -1.51
N GLN A 4 -3.05 -20.93 -0.33
CA GLN A 4 -3.66 -19.62 -0.18
C GLN A 4 -2.74 -18.57 -0.83
N ASP A 5 -3.28 -17.70 -1.68
CA ASP A 5 -2.53 -16.59 -2.23
C ASP A 5 -2.32 -15.55 -1.11
N VAL A 6 -1.06 -15.36 -0.70
CA VAL A 6 -0.67 -14.43 0.38
C VAL A 6 -0.38 -13.01 -0.15
N SER A 7 -0.57 -12.77 -1.45
CA SER A 7 -0.39 -11.45 -2.03
C SER A 7 -1.44 -10.48 -1.51
N ILE A 8 -0.97 -9.41 -0.88
CA ILE A 8 -1.84 -8.33 -0.38
C ILE A 8 -2.59 -7.66 -1.53
N THR A 9 -1.92 -7.40 -2.66
CA THR A 9 -2.55 -6.75 -3.81
C THR A 9 -3.59 -7.65 -4.47
N ARG A 10 -3.38 -8.97 -4.49
CA ARG A 10 -4.37 -9.95 -4.98
C ARG A 10 -5.60 -10.00 -4.07
N HIS A 11 -5.39 -10.02 -2.75
CA HIS A 11 -6.48 -10.11 -1.78
C HIS A 11 -7.46 -8.94 -1.88
N PHE A 12 -6.98 -7.76 -2.26
CA PHE A 12 -7.79 -6.54 -2.40
C PHE A 12 -8.11 -6.18 -3.86
N ALA A 13 -7.81 -7.05 -4.83
CA ALA A 13 -7.94 -6.72 -6.26
C ALA A 13 -9.40 -6.55 -6.74
N ASP A 14 -10.37 -7.16 -6.05
CA ASP A 14 -11.79 -7.10 -6.36
C ASP A 14 -12.52 -5.93 -5.69
N ARG A 15 -11.84 -5.18 -4.83
CA ARG A 15 -12.43 -4.05 -4.11
C ARG A 15 -12.48 -2.81 -4.99
N PRO A 16 -13.66 -2.19 -5.18
CA PRO A 16 -13.77 -0.95 -5.93
C PRO A 16 -13.03 0.18 -5.22
N ASP A 17 -12.22 0.93 -5.98
CA ASP A 17 -11.52 2.12 -5.47
C ASP A 17 -12.52 3.28 -5.26
N PRO A 18 -12.78 3.70 -4.00
CA PRO A 18 -13.77 4.74 -3.71
C PRO A 18 -13.30 6.15 -4.07
N ARG A 19 -12.03 6.31 -4.48
CA ARG A 19 -11.45 7.61 -4.84
C ARG A 19 -11.96 8.08 -6.20
N VAL A 20 -12.00 9.40 -6.38
CA VAL A 20 -12.30 10.02 -7.69
C VAL A 20 -11.18 9.67 -8.68
N ASP A 21 -11.50 9.39 -9.95
CA ASP A 21 -10.52 8.93 -10.95
C ASP A 21 -9.26 9.82 -11.04
N ARG A 22 -9.42 11.14 -10.93
CA ARG A 22 -8.30 12.10 -10.93
C ARG A 22 -7.32 11.94 -9.75
N THR A 23 -7.70 11.23 -8.69
CA THR A 23 -6.90 10.99 -7.49
C THR A 23 -6.47 9.52 -7.32
N LYS A 24 -6.63 8.68 -8.35
CA LYS A 24 -6.29 7.24 -8.30
C LYS A 24 -4.81 6.91 -8.49
N LYS A 25 -3.94 7.90 -8.38
CA LYS A 25 -2.48 7.71 -8.37
C LYS A 25 -1.95 8.09 -6.99
N PRO A 26 -1.21 7.20 -6.31
CA PRO A 26 -0.84 5.80 -6.68
C PRO A 26 -2.00 4.79 -6.57
N SER A 27 -1.80 3.55 -7.04
CA SER A 27 -2.84 2.51 -7.02
C SER A 27 -3.24 2.15 -5.57
N PRO A 28 -4.46 1.66 -5.32
CA PRO A 28 -4.88 1.26 -3.97
C PRO A 28 -3.98 0.18 -3.36
N GLY A 29 -3.51 -0.76 -4.18
CA GLY A 29 -2.61 -1.83 -3.76
C GLY A 29 -1.28 -1.30 -3.27
N ASP A 30 -0.68 -0.34 -3.98
CA ASP A 30 0.59 0.27 -3.60
C ASP A 30 0.46 1.01 -2.26
N ILE A 31 -0.66 1.72 -2.04
CA ILE A 31 -0.95 2.42 -0.78
C ILE A 31 -0.98 1.41 0.38
N LEU A 32 -1.66 0.27 0.21
CA LEU A 32 -1.74 -0.77 1.24
C LEU A 32 -0.37 -1.41 1.54
N VAL A 33 0.46 -1.60 0.51
CA VAL A 33 1.83 -2.10 0.67
C VAL A 33 2.66 -1.12 1.49
N VAL A 34 2.64 0.17 1.14
CA VAL A 34 3.39 1.21 1.87
C VAL A 34 2.90 1.32 3.31
N ALA A 35 1.59 1.39 3.53
CA ALA A 35 1.00 1.48 4.87
C ALA A 35 1.40 0.28 5.75
N ARG A 36 1.33 -0.94 5.21
CA ARG A 36 1.74 -2.14 5.95
C ARG A 36 3.24 -2.13 6.28
N CYS A 37 4.09 -1.77 5.32
CA CYS A 37 5.53 -1.67 5.54
C CYS A 37 5.87 -0.62 6.60
N ALA A 38 5.20 0.53 6.58
CA ALA A 38 5.36 1.59 7.56
C ALA A 38 4.91 1.14 8.96
N VAL A 39 3.75 0.49 9.08
CA VAL A 39 3.27 -0.06 10.37
C VAL A 39 4.24 -1.11 10.92
N ILE A 40 4.78 -2.00 10.08
CA ILE A 40 5.80 -2.98 10.50
C ILE A 40 7.09 -2.28 10.96
N ALA A 41 7.42 -1.13 10.34
CA ALA A 41 8.56 -0.30 10.73
C ALA A 41 8.28 0.59 11.96
N GLY A 42 7.09 0.51 12.56
CA GLY A 42 6.73 1.23 13.78
C GLY A 42 6.06 2.59 13.56
N ALA A 43 5.47 2.85 12.39
CA ALA A 43 4.66 4.05 12.19
C ALA A 43 3.34 3.96 12.97
N ASP A 44 3.07 4.96 13.81
CA ASP A 44 1.85 5.08 14.61
C ASP A 44 0.87 6.13 14.05
N SER A 45 1.27 6.88 13.02
CA SER A 45 0.48 7.93 12.39
C SER A 45 0.54 7.88 10.86
N TRP A 46 -0.43 8.49 10.18
CA TRP A 46 -0.44 8.55 8.70
C TRP A 46 0.65 9.47 8.16
N GLU A 47 1.02 10.50 8.92
CA GLU A 47 2.14 11.38 8.65
C GLU A 47 3.47 10.61 8.68
N GLU A 48 3.63 9.66 9.61
CA GLU A 48 4.80 8.77 9.63
C GLU A 48 4.79 7.76 8.48
N VAL A 49 3.62 7.23 8.11
CA VAL A 49 3.47 6.38 6.90
C VAL A 49 3.92 7.15 5.65
N GLU A 50 3.49 8.40 5.50
CA GLU A 50 3.93 9.27 4.42
C GLU A 50 5.44 9.51 4.47
N ALA A 51 5.99 9.86 5.64
CA ALA A 51 7.42 10.10 5.82
C ALA A 51 8.26 8.87 5.42
N ILE A 52 7.86 7.67 5.85
CA ILE A 52 8.53 6.41 5.48
C ILE A 52 8.37 6.12 3.99
N GLY A 53 7.18 6.31 3.43
CA GLY A 53 6.91 6.13 2.01
C GLY A 53 7.77 7.03 1.13
N GLN A 54 7.92 8.31 1.49
CA GLN A 54 8.79 9.25 0.80
C GLN A 54 10.27 8.89 0.97
N ALA A 55 10.70 8.55 2.19
CA ALA A 55 12.09 8.17 2.47
C ALA A 55 12.53 6.89 1.73
N LYS A 56 11.58 6.00 1.38
CA LYS A 56 11.82 4.75 0.66
C LYS A 56 11.27 4.76 -0.76
N ALA A 57 10.90 5.93 -1.29
CA ALA A 57 10.19 6.05 -2.56
C ALA A 57 10.94 5.38 -3.72
N ASP A 58 12.27 5.44 -3.75
CA ASP A 58 13.06 4.86 -4.84
C ASP A 58 13.07 3.32 -4.79
N GLY A 59 13.00 2.73 -3.60
CA GLY A 59 12.83 1.27 -3.43
C GLY A 59 11.40 0.79 -3.63
N LEU A 60 10.42 1.70 -3.64
CA LEU A 60 8.99 1.42 -3.83
C LEU A 60 8.50 1.67 -5.27
N LYS A 61 9.28 2.37 -6.09
CA LYS A 61 8.99 2.65 -7.51
C LYS A 61 9.45 1.54 -8.47
N THR A 62 9.94 0.40 -7.96
CA THR A 62 10.50 -0.70 -8.78
C THR A 62 9.42 -1.50 -9.48
#